data_AF-A0A1S3XJB1-F1
#
_entry.id   AF-A0A1S3XJB1-F1
#
_cell.length_a   1.000
_cell.length_b   1.000
_cell.length_c   1.000
_cell.angle_alpha   90.00
_cell.angle_beta   90.00
_cell.angle_gamma   90.00
#
_symmetry.space_group_name_H-M   'P 1'
#
loop_
_entity.id
_entity.type
_entity.pdbx_description
1 polymer ?
#
loop_
_entity_poly.entity_id
_entity_poly.type
_entity_poly.pdbx_seq_one_letter_code
_entity_poly.pdbx_strand_id
1 'polypeptide(L)'
;MSSRRRRSALKLTPDEISDLVLKLQALLPDSSSRCTSEVPASKTLEETCNYIKMLHSEVDDLSEKLSQKLASTDSILMPVIETLRHL
;
A
#
# COMPACT_ATOMS: atom_id res chain seq x y z
N MET A 1 5.86 -31.90 -13.51
CA MET A 1 4.50 -32.18 -13.02
C MET A 1 3.64 -30.94 -13.24
N SER A 2 2.75 -30.95 -14.24
CA SER A 2 1.90 -29.80 -14.56
C SER A 2 0.76 -29.70 -13.57
N SER A 3 0.95 -28.86 -12.55
CA SER A 3 -0.11 -28.52 -11.61
C SER A 3 -1.14 -27.67 -12.34
N ARG A 4 -2.18 -28.33 -12.90
CA ARG A 4 -3.42 -27.67 -13.33
C ARG A 4 -3.99 -26.97 -12.11
N ARG A 5 -3.60 -25.71 -11.89
CA ARG A 5 -4.34 -24.80 -11.02
C ARG A 5 -5.74 -24.78 -11.58
N ARG A 6 -6.66 -25.45 -10.87
CA ARG A 6 -8.08 -25.30 -11.08
C ARG A 6 -8.36 -23.81 -10.87
N ARG A 7 -8.40 -23.06 -11.96
CA ARG A 7 -9.13 -21.81 -12.01
C ARG A 7 -10.59 -22.22 -11.87
N SER A 8 -10.99 -22.50 -10.63
CA SER A 8 -12.35 -22.18 -10.21
C SER A 8 -12.43 -20.68 -10.46
N ALA A 9 -12.89 -20.30 -11.66
CA ALA A 9 -13.43 -18.97 -11.84
C ALA A 9 -14.55 -18.91 -10.81
N LEU A 10 -14.26 -18.29 -9.66
CA LEU A 10 -15.24 -17.91 -8.67
C LEU A 10 -16.33 -17.22 -9.49
N LYS A 11 -17.48 -17.87 -9.63
CA LYS A 11 -18.65 -17.25 -10.25
C LYS A 11 -19.14 -16.24 -9.24
N LEU A 12 -18.46 -15.10 -9.19
CA LEU A 12 -18.90 -13.95 -8.43
C LEU A 12 -20.24 -13.52 -8.99
N THR A 13 -21.22 -13.36 -8.11
CA THR A 13 -22.50 -12.81 -8.52
C THR A 13 -22.34 -11.31 -8.84
N PRO A 14 -23.20 -10.73 -9.68
CA PRO A 14 -23.18 -9.30 -9.94
C PRO A 14 -23.27 -8.45 -8.65
N ASP A 15 -24.03 -8.92 -7.66
CA ASP A 15 -24.17 -8.25 -6.36
C ASP A 15 -22.86 -8.29 -5.56
N GLU A 16 -22.16 -9.43 -5.54
CA GLU A 16 -20.84 -9.55 -4.89
C GLU A 16 -19.79 -8.64 -5.56
N ILE A 17 -19.86 -8.48 -6.89
CA ILE A 17 -18.98 -7.57 -7.62
C ILE A 17 -19.29 -6.11 -7.26
N SER A 18 -20.58 -5.75 -7.21
CA SER A 18 -21.03 -4.40 -6.84
C SER A 18 -20.60 -4.04 -5.42
N ASP A 19 -20.83 -4.92 -4.45
CA ASP A 19 -20.42 -4.75 -3.06
C ASP A 19 -18.90 -4.59 -2.93
N LEU A 20 -18.12 -5.34 -3.70
CA LEU A 20 -16.67 -5.21 -3.71
C LEU A 20 -16.24 -3.85 -4.26
N VAL A 21 -16.83 -3.41 -5.37
CA VAL A 21 -16.55 -2.10 -5.98
C VAL A 21 -16.86 -0.96 -4.99
N LEU A 22 -17.99 -1.03 -4.28
CA LEU A 22 -18.35 -0.04 -3.26
C LEU A 22 -17.34 0.00 -2.10
N LYS A 23 -16.88 -1.16 -1.63
CA LYS A 23 -15.84 -1.24 -0.59
C LYS A 23 -14.52 -0.66 -1.07
N LEU A 24 -14.12 -0.94 -2.31
CA LEU A 24 -12.89 -0.40 -2.89
C LEU A 24 -12.96 1.12 -3.06
N GLN A 25 -14.09 1.64 -3.52
CA GLN A 25 -14.32 3.08 -3.57
C GLN A 25 -14.13 3.71 -2.20
N ALA A 26 -14.77 3.19 -1.14
CA ALA A 26 -14.64 3.76 0.21
C ALA A 26 -13.20 3.84 0.76
N LEU A 27 -12.25 3.09 0.20
CA LEU A 27 -10.84 3.08 0.61
C LEU A 27 -9.95 4.02 -0.21
N LEU A 28 -10.44 4.57 -1.32
CA LEU A 28 -9.67 5.47 -2.17
C LEU A 28 -9.69 6.91 -1.61
N PRO A 29 -8.53 7.61 -1.63
CA PRO A 29 -8.38 8.94 -1.03
C PRO A 29 -9.25 10.00 -1.71
N ASP A 30 -9.47 9.85 -3.03
CA ASP A 30 -10.31 10.73 -3.85
C ASP A 30 -11.59 10.02 -4.34
N SER A 31 -12.08 9.02 -3.58
CA SER A 31 -13.35 8.40 -3.92
C SER A 31 -14.45 9.44 -3.87
N SER A 32 -14.96 9.74 -5.06
CA SER A 32 -15.93 10.78 -5.30
C SER A 32 -17.14 10.63 -4.38
N SER A 33 -17.14 11.35 -3.26
CA SER A 33 -18.34 11.64 -2.48
C SER A 33 -19.33 12.55 -3.25
N ARG A 34 -19.11 12.82 -4.55
CA ARG A 34 -19.82 13.91 -5.27
C ARG A 34 -20.16 13.68 -6.74
N CYS A 35 -19.60 12.70 -7.43
CA CYS A 35 -19.91 12.52 -8.84
C CYS A 35 -21.09 11.55 -8.94
N THR A 36 -22.28 12.12 -9.15
CA THR A 36 -23.58 11.47 -9.36
C THR A 36 -23.63 10.57 -10.62
N SER A 37 -22.48 10.16 -11.16
CA SER A 37 -22.35 9.31 -12.33
C SER A 37 -21.69 8.02 -11.89
N GLU A 38 -22.35 6.91 -12.17
CA GLU A 38 -21.86 5.55 -11.94
C GLU A 38 -20.43 5.40 -12.48
N VAL A 39 -19.44 5.29 -11.58
CA VAL A 39 -18.04 5.09 -11.97
C VAL A 39 -17.88 3.63 -12.38
N PRO A 40 -17.33 3.33 -13.58
CA PRO A 40 -17.13 1.95 -14.00
C PRO A 40 -16.29 1.15 -13.01
N ALA A 41 -16.67 -0.11 -12.78
CA ALA A 41 -15.93 -1.03 -11.92
C ALA A 41 -14.45 -1.16 -12.32
N SER A 42 -14.16 -1.16 -13.64
CA SER A 42 -12.80 -1.20 -14.16
C SER A 42 -11.95 -0.01 -13.72
N LYS A 43 -12.54 1.20 -13.71
CA LYS A 43 -11.87 2.41 -13.27
C LYS A 43 -11.61 2.39 -11.77
N THR A 44 -12.59 1.95 -10.97
CA THR A 44 -12.41 1.76 -9.52
C THR A 44 -11.26 0.79 -9.22
N LEU A 45 -11.19 -0.33 -9.96
CA LEU A 45 -10.12 -1.32 -9.81
C LEU A 45 -8.75 -0.75 -10.20
N GLU A 46 -8.69 0.03 -11.28
CA GLU A 46 -7.47 0.70 -11.72
C GLU A 46 -6.96 1.70 -10.67
N GLU A 47 -7.84 2.58 -10.19
CA GLU A 47 -7.52 3.55 -9.14
C GLU A 47 -7.06 2.85 -7.85
N THR A 48 -7.73 1.77 -7.46
CA THR A 48 -7.33 0.94 -6.31
C THR A 48 -5.93 0.38 -6.50
N CYS A 49 -5.63 -0.19 -7.66
CA CYS A 49 -4.30 -0.74 -7.94
C CYS A 49 -3.22 0.34 -7.93
N ASN A 50 -3.51 1.52 -8.47
CA ASN A 50 -2.58 2.64 -8.46
C ASN A 50 -2.35 3.18 -7.04
N TYR A 51 -3.40 3.26 -6.22
CA TYR A 51 -3.29 3.67 -4.83
C TYR A 51 -2.46 2.69 -4.00
N ILE A 52 -2.67 1.38 -4.18
CA ILE A 52 -1.84 0.34 -3.53
C ILE A 52 -0.35 0.52 -3.91
N LYS A 53 -0.05 0.77 -5.20
CA LYS A 53 1.33 1.02 -5.63
C LYS A 53 1.93 2.26 -4.96
N MET A 54 1.17 3.35 -4.89
CA MET A 54 1.60 4.57 -4.21
C MET A 54 1.88 4.32 -2.73
N LEU A 55 0.99 3.61 -2.03
CA LEU A 55 1.16 3.28 -0.62
C LEU A 55 2.43 2.44 -0.40
N HIS A 56 2.71 1.46 -1.27
CA HIS A 56 3.95 0.70 -1.20
C HIS A 56 5.18 1.59 -1.37
N SER A 57 5.18 2.47 -2.37
CA SER A 57 6.28 3.42 -2.57
C SER A 57 6.46 4.37 -1.39
N GLU A 58 5.38 4.87 -0.80
CA GLU A 58 5.43 5.74 0.38
C GLU A 58 5.99 4.99 1.59
N VAL A 59 5.59 3.73 1.80
CA VAL A 59 6.15 2.88 2.87
C VAL A 59 7.66 2.66 2.66
N ASP A 60 8.10 2.38 1.44
CA ASP A 60 9.51 2.19 1.11
C ASP A 60 10.32 3.48 1.36
N ASP A 61 9.84 4.62 0.85
CA ASP A 61 10.48 5.93 1.03
C ASP A 61 10.57 6.34 2.51
N LEU A 62 9.51 6.11 3.28
CA LEU A 62 9.49 6.40 4.72
C LEU A 62 10.44 5.48 5.47
N SER A 63 10.50 4.20 5.08
CA SER A 63 11.41 3.21 5.69
C SER A 63 12.87 3.56 5.44
N GLU A 64 13.21 4.02 4.23
CA GLU A 64 14.55 4.48 3.91
C GLU A 64 14.91 5.74 4.71
N LYS A 65 14.04 6.76 4.71
CA LYS A 65 14.26 8.00 5.48
C LYS A 65 14.45 7.72 6.97
N LEU A 66 13.67 6.79 7.53
CA LEU A 66 13.82 6.38 8.93
C LEU A 66 15.17 5.70 9.16
N SER A 67 15.56 4.77 8.29
CA SER A 67 16.84 4.06 8.37
C SER A 67 18.03 5.03 8.30
N GLN A 68 17.98 6.02 7.41
CA GLN A 68 19.00 7.06 7.31
C GLN A 68 19.09 7.92 8.58
N LYS A 69 17.95 8.29 9.18
CA LYS A 69 17.91 9.06 10.44
C LYS A 69 18.48 8.27 11.62
N LEU A 70 18.18 6.97 11.70
CA LEU A 70 18.74 6.08 12.72
C LEU A 70 20.26 5.91 12.54
N ALA A 71 20.72 5.62 11.32
CA ALA A 71 22.16 5.51 11.03
C ALA A 71 22.92 6.81 11.31
N SER A 72 22.32 7.97 11.02
CA SER A 72 22.93 9.27 11.35
C SER A 72 23.06 9.46 12.86
N THR A 73 22.05 9.05 13.63
CA THR A 73 22.06 9.11 15.09
C THR A 73 23.12 8.17 15.68
N ASP A 74 23.18 6.93 15.18
CA ASP A 74 24.19 5.96 15.60
C ASP A 74 25.61 6.42 15.25
N SER A 75 25.82 6.98 14.06
CA SER A 75 27.12 7.52 13.66
C SER A 75 27.60 8.68 14.54
N ILE A 76 26.68 9.44 15.14
CA ILE A 76 27.02 10.56 16.03
C ILE A 76 27.20 10.06 17.47
N LEU A 77 26.31 9.18 17.93
CA LEU A 77 26.24 8.76 19.32
C LEU A 77 27.25 7.66 19.66
N MET A 78 27.51 6.71 18.74
CA MET A 78 28.45 5.61 18.99
C MET A 78 29.88 6.08 19.28
N PRO A 79 30.47 7.03 18.53
CA PRO A 79 31.79 7.55 18.86
C PRO A 79 31.83 8.24 20.23
N VAL A 80 30.78 8.98 20.59
CA VAL A 80 30.69 9.68 21.88
C VAL A 80 30.62 8.68 23.04
N ILE A 81 29.80 7.63 22.91
CA ILE A 81 29.71 6.55 23.90
C ILE A 81 31.06 5.83 24.05
N GLU A 82 31.76 5.56 22.95
CA GLU A 82 33.08 4.92 23.00
C GLU A 82 34.12 5.80 23.67
N THR A 83 34.08 7.11 23.40
CA THR A 83 34.97 8.08 24.05
C THR A 83 34.75 8.12 25.57
N LEU A 84 33.49 8.01 26.02
CA LEU A 84 33.14 7.98 27.44
C LEU A 84 33.50 6.64 28.13
N ARG A 85 33.57 5.53 27.40
CA ARG A 85 34.01 4.24 27.96
C ARG A 85 35.50 4.19 28.30
N HIS A 86 36.30 5.04 27.68
CA HIS A 86 37.74 5.12 27.88
C HIS A 86 38.17 6.16 28.93
N LEU A 87 37.21 6.81 29.60
CA LEU A 87 37.40 7.70 30.76
C LEU A 87 37.08 6.96 32.06
#